data_AF-A0A7R9JKR1-F1
#
_entry.id   AF-A0A7R9JKR1-F1
#
_cell.length_a   1.000
_cell.length_b   1.000
_cell.length_c   1.000
_cell.angle_alpha   90.00
_cell.angle_beta   90.00
_cell.angle_gamma   90.00
#
_symmetry.space_group_name_H-M   'P 1'
#
loop_
_entity.id
_entity.type
_entity.pdbx_description
1 polymer ?
#
loop_
_entity_poly.entity_id
_entity_poly.type
_entity_poly.pdbx_seq_one_letter_code
_entity_poly.pdbx_strand_id
1 'polypeptide(L)'
;PLGVQFYDTCSNPEEAVKASLRALVAAENTCLLPPAFLGFLGPDDLPSLEDVGRVSGVFNLTHVVPSLLAGNTWSKVNNTFHVATVHPERTGQVQSDVHRKGLIGQT
;
A
#
# COMPACT_ATOMS: atom_id res chain seq x y z
N PRO A 1 -6.05 -6.72 -22.23
CA PRO A 1 -6.20 -5.39 -21.57
C PRO A 1 -5.91 -5.52 -20.07
N LEU A 2 -5.12 -4.61 -19.50
CA LEU A 2 -4.94 -4.51 -18.05
C LEU A 2 -6.10 -3.68 -17.47
N GLY A 3 -6.74 -4.17 -16.42
CA GLY A 3 -7.85 -3.49 -15.75
C GLY A 3 -7.55 -3.27 -14.27
N VAL A 4 -8.23 -2.31 -13.66
CA VAL A 4 -8.15 -2.00 -12.23
C VAL A 4 -9.56 -1.92 -11.66
N GLN A 5 -9.75 -2.45 -10.44
CA GLN A 5 -10.98 -2.33 -9.68
C GLN A 5 -10.69 -1.61 -8.36
N PHE A 6 -11.63 -0.81 -7.90
CA PHE A 6 -11.49 0.00 -6.70
C PHE A 6 -12.45 -0.50 -5.62
N TYR A 7 -11.93 -0.65 -4.40
CA TYR A 7 -12.70 -0.97 -3.22
C TYR A 7 -12.29 -0.02 -2.11
N ASP A 8 -13.26 0.67 -1.54
CA ASP A 8 -13.02 1.60 -0.44
C ASP A 8 -12.78 0.80 0.86
N THR A 9 -11.71 1.14 1.56
CA THR A 9 -11.35 0.54 2.86
C THR A 9 -11.76 1.43 4.03
N CYS A 10 -12.16 2.68 3.77
CA CYS A 10 -12.49 3.68 4.80
C CYS A 10 -11.41 3.86 5.88
N SER A 11 -10.14 3.53 5.56
CA SER A 11 -9.03 3.47 6.53
C SER A 11 -9.36 2.66 7.79
N ASN A 12 -10.19 1.62 7.63
CA ASN A 12 -10.64 0.76 8.71
C ASN A 12 -10.24 -0.69 8.40
N PRO A 13 -9.54 -1.39 9.31
CA PRO A 13 -9.06 -2.75 9.04
C PRO A 13 -10.18 -3.76 8.73
N GLU A 14 -11.33 -3.66 9.41
CA GLU A 14 -12.46 -4.54 9.17
C GLU A 14 -13.04 -4.33 7.77
N GLU A 15 -13.23 -3.07 7.36
CA GLU A 15 -13.70 -2.74 6.01
C GLU A 15 -12.67 -3.09 4.95
N ALA A 16 -11.37 -2.97 5.23
CA ALA A 16 -10.30 -3.42 4.33
C ALA A 16 -10.34 -4.94 4.10
N VAL A 17 -10.60 -5.73 5.14
CA VAL A 17 -10.81 -7.18 5.01
C VAL A 17 -12.05 -7.47 4.17
N LYS A 18 -13.17 -6.77 4.41
CA LYS A 18 -14.38 -6.94 3.57
C LYS A 18 -14.13 -6.59 2.10
N ALA A 19 -13.40 -5.50 1.85
CA ALA A 19 -13.01 -5.05 0.52
C ALA A 19 -12.16 -6.10 -0.21
N SER A 20 -11.15 -6.65 0.46
CA SER A 20 -10.28 -7.69 -0.11
C SER A 20 -11.04 -9.00 -0.38
N LEU A 21 -11.95 -9.42 0.51
CA LEU A 21 -12.83 -10.56 0.26
C LEU A 21 -13.76 -10.34 -0.93
N ARG A 22 -14.32 -9.13 -1.09
CA ARG A 22 -15.12 -8.78 -2.28
C ARG A 22 -14.31 -8.86 -3.57
N ALA A 23 -13.07 -8.39 -3.54
CA ALA A 23 -12.16 -8.48 -4.69
C ALA A 23 -11.84 -9.93 -5.08
N LEU A 24 -11.58 -10.79 -4.08
CA LEU A 24 -11.36 -12.21 -4.30
C LEU A 24 -12.59 -12.88 -4.90
N VAL A 25 -13.78 -12.67 -4.30
CA VAL A 25 -15.03 -13.24 -4.82
C VAL A 25 -15.33 -12.76 -6.24
N ALA A 26 -15.09 -11.49 -6.55
CA ALA A 26 -15.27 -10.93 -7.89
C ALA A 26 -14.30 -11.50 -8.93
N ALA A 27 -13.19 -12.12 -8.50
CA ALA A 27 -12.23 -12.77 -9.38
C ALA A 27 -12.63 -14.20 -9.78
N GLU A 28 -13.83 -14.67 -9.37
CA GLU A 28 -14.41 -15.99 -9.70
C GLU A 28 -13.43 -17.16 -9.44
N ASN A 29 -12.58 -17.03 -8.42
CA ASN A 29 -11.58 -18.02 -8.11
C ASN A 29 -12.22 -19.29 -7.51
N THR A 30 -11.58 -20.44 -7.72
CA THR A 30 -12.00 -21.73 -7.14
C THR A 30 -10.83 -22.35 -6.39
N CYS A 31 -11.02 -23.50 -5.75
CA CYS A 31 -9.90 -24.24 -5.13
C CYS A 31 -8.81 -24.64 -6.14
N LEU A 32 -9.15 -24.73 -7.43
CA LEU A 32 -8.22 -25.13 -8.50
C LEU A 32 -7.71 -23.95 -9.32
N LEU A 33 -8.45 -22.83 -9.32
CA LEU A 33 -8.14 -21.65 -10.12
C LEU A 33 -7.81 -20.48 -9.19
N PRO A 34 -6.57 -19.96 -9.21
CA PRO A 34 -6.22 -18.80 -8.42
C PRO A 34 -7.01 -17.56 -8.88
N PRO A 35 -7.08 -16.51 -8.05
CA PRO A 35 -7.71 -15.25 -8.44
C PRO A 35 -7.12 -14.69 -9.73
N ALA A 36 -7.98 -14.27 -10.66
CA ALA A 36 -7.61 -13.75 -11.96
C ALA A 36 -7.12 -12.27 -11.91
N PHE A 37 -6.31 -11.92 -10.91
CA PHE A 37 -5.63 -10.63 -10.79
C PHE A 37 -4.24 -10.78 -10.17
N LEU A 38 -3.35 -9.83 -10.45
CA LEU A 38 -1.93 -9.91 -10.08
C LEU A 38 -1.67 -9.61 -8.59
N GLY A 39 -2.50 -8.78 -7.99
CA GLY A 39 -2.33 -8.32 -6.62
C GLY A 39 -3.12 -7.05 -6.33
N PHE A 40 -2.82 -6.44 -5.20
CA PHE A 40 -3.47 -5.23 -4.70
C PHE A 40 -2.54 -4.02 -4.80
N LEU A 41 -3.13 -2.86 -5.05
CA LEU A 41 -2.50 -1.56 -4.80
C LEU A 41 -3.08 -1.04 -3.48
N GLY A 42 -2.22 -0.78 -2.49
CA GLY A 42 -2.66 -0.48 -1.13
C GLY A 42 -3.04 -1.75 -0.31
N PRO A 43 -3.71 -1.60 0.85
CA PRO A 43 -4.08 -0.32 1.46
C PRO A 43 -2.85 0.43 1.99
N ASP A 44 -2.99 1.76 2.14
CA ASP A 44 -1.88 2.65 2.48
C ASP A 44 -1.61 2.71 4.00
N ASP A 45 -2.60 2.36 4.84
CA ASP A 45 -2.45 2.33 6.28
C ASP A 45 -1.95 0.96 6.79
N LEU A 46 -1.02 0.99 7.74
CA LEU A 46 -0.37 -0.23 8.26
C LEU A 46 -1.35 -1.23 8.89
N PRO A 47 -2.31 -0.83 9.75
CA PRO A 47 -3.22 -1.79 10.37
C PRO A 47 -4.06 -2.55 9.34
N SER A 48 -4.61 -1.86 8.33
CA SER A 48 -5.36 -2.51 7.26
C SER A 48 -4.47 -3.41 6.41
N LEU A 49 -3.25 -2.97 6.11
CA LEU A 49 -2.28 -3.77 5.33
C LEU A 49 -1.90 -5.07 6.06
N GLU A 50 -1.73 -5.03 7.38
CA GLU A 50 -1.43 -6.22 8.18
C GLU A 50 -2.56 -7.25 8.15
N ASP A 51 -3.81 -6.81 8.31
CA ASP A 51 -4.95 -7.71 8.33
C ASP A 51 -5.28 -8.26 6.94
N VAL A 52 -5.25 -7.41 5.91
CA VAL A 52 -5.46 -7.86 4.53
C VAL A 52 -4.32 -8.75 4.06
N GLY A 53 -3.07 -8.44 4.42
CA GLY A 53 -1.89 -9.23 4.06
C GLY A 53 -1.98 -10.70 4.49
N ARG A 54 -2.59 -10.96 5.65
CA ARG A 54 -2.84 -12.34 6.12
C ARG A 54 -3.82 -13.09 5.22
N VAL A 55 -4.87 -12.41 4.74
CA VAL A 55 -5.87 -12.99 3.84
C VAL A 55 -5.28 -13.22 2.45
N SER A 56 -4.67 -12.18 1.88
CA SER A 56 -4.11 -12.21 0.53
C SER A 56 -2.90 -13.14 0.41
N GLY A 57 -2.15 -13.34 1.50
CA GLY A 57 -1.04 -14.29 1.57
C GLY A 57 -1.46 -15.74 1.32
N VAL A 58 -2.69 -16.13 1.66
CA VAL A 58 -3.25 -17.47 1.35
C VAL A 58 -3.30 -17.71 -0.16
N PHE A 59 -3.51 -16.65 -0.93
CA PHE A 59 -3.61 -16.69 -2.39
C PHE A 59 -2.31 -16.29 -3.09
N ASN A 60 -1.22 -16.10 -2.33
CA ASN A 60 0.07 -15.61 -2.84
C ASN A 60 -0.05 -14.27 -3.60
N LEU A 61 -0.98 -13.42 -3.20
CA LEU A 61 -1.21 -12.11 -3.83
C LEU A 61 -0.28 -11.07 -3.23
N THR A 62 0.32 -10.24 -4.07
CA THR A 62 1.25 -9.19 -3.65
C THR A 62 0.50 -7.87 -3.43
N HIS A 63 0.90 -7.12 -2.41
CA HIS A 63 0.51 -5.74 -2.18
C HIS A 63 1.60 -4.80 -2.67
N VAL A 64 1.25 -3.80 -3.49
CA VAL A 64 2.14 -2.71 -3.86
C VAL A 64 1.66 -1.45 -3.15
N VAL A 65 2.50 -0.90 -2.27
CA VAL A 65 2.12 0.24 -1.43
C VAL A 65 3.06 1.44 -1.65
N PRO A 66 2.51 2.67 -1.72
CA PRO A 66 3.32 3.88 -1.70
C PRO A 66 3.95 3.99 -0.30
N SER A 67 5.28 4.05 -0.22
CA SER A 67 5.92 4.10 1.09
C SER A 67 5.79 5.49 1.71
N LEU A 68 4.76 5.62 2.54
CA LEU A 68 4.59 6.64 3.56
C LEU A 68 4.02 6.00 4.84
N LEU A 69 4.58 4.84 5.21
CA LEU A 69 4.46 4.40 6.60
C LEU A 69 5.30 5.38 7.42
N ALA A 70 4.61 6.35 8.04
CA ALA A 70 5.21 7.27 8.99
C ALA A 70 5.84 6.46 10.12
N GLY A 71 7.17 6.35 10.09
CA GLY A 71 7.95 5.65 11.10
C GLY A 71 8.80 4.53 10.52
N ASN A 72 9.87 4.21 11.23
CA ASN A 72 10.77 3.08 11.03
C ASN A 72 10.10 1.68 11.06
N THR A 73 8.77 1.61 11.01
CA THR A 73 7.99 0.38 11.08
C THR A 73 7.71 -0.11 9.66
N TRP A 74 8.65 -0.88 9.13
CA TRP A 74 8.38 -1.71 7.95
C TRP A 74 7.30 -2.71 8.33
N SER A 75 6.22 -2.79 7.55
CA SER A 75 5.20 -3.82 7.75
C SER A 75 5.87 -5.19 7.69
N LYS A 76 5.70 -6.05 8.70
CA LYS A 76 6.18 -7.44 8.69
C LYS A 76 5.35 -8.35 7.76
N VAL A 77 4.63 -7.74 6.82
CA VAL A 77 3.71 -8.42 5.90
C VAL A 77 4.54 -8.93 4.73
N ASN A 78 4.75 -10.24 4.69
CA ASN A 78 5.70 -10.89 3.78
C ASN A 78 5.36 -10.73 2.29
N ASN A 79 4.10 -10.42 1.95
CA ASN A 79 3.61 -10.25 0.59
C ASN A 79 3.44 -8.77 0.20
N THR A 80 4.32 -7.90 0.69
CA THR A 80 4.29 -6.45 0.39
C THR A 80 5.53 -5.99 -0.36
N PHE A 81 5.32 -5.19 -1.40
CA PHE A 81 6.33 -4.45 -2.13
C PHE A 81 6.14 -2.94 -1.92
N HIS A 82 7.18 -2.30 -1.41
CA HIS A 82 7.19 -0.87 -1.11
C HIS A 82 7.82 -0.08 -2.26
N VAL A 83 7.08 0.89 -2.81
CA VAL A 83 7.53 1.62 -4.01
C VAL A 83 8.60 2.69 -3.72
N ALA A 84 8.65 3.27 -2.53
CA ALA A 84 9.46 4.46 -2.27
C ALA A 84 10.14 4.48 -0.89
N THR A 85 11.41 4.10 -0.75
CA THR A 85 12.05 4.19 0.58
C THR A 85 12.21 5.64 1.06
N VAL A 86 11.61 5.97 2.21
CA VAL A 86 11.85 7.27 2.86
C VAL A 86 13.28 7.27 3.39
N HIS A 87 14.15 8.09 2.80
CA HIS A 87 15.49 8.37 3.31
C HIS A 87 15.43 9.61 4.22
N PRO A 88 15.49 9.47 5.56
CA PRO A 88 15.29 10.58 6.49
C PRO A 88 16.26 11.74 6.26
N GLU A 89 17.50 11.43 5.85
CA GLU A 89 18.54 12.42 5.55
C GLU A 89 18.19 13.31 4.35
N ARG A 90 17.50 12.76 3.34
CA ARG A 90 17.09 13.51 2.15
C ARG A 90 15.87 14.39 2.42
N THR A 91 14.97 13.98 3.31
CA THR A 91 13.79 14.77 3.67
C THR A 91 14.18 16.07 4.38
N GLY A 92 15.13 16.00 5.32
CA GLY A 92 15.64 17.18 6.03
C GLY A 92 16.43 18.14 5.13
N GLN A 93 17.20 17.62 4.17
CA GLN A 93 17.91 18.44 3.18
C GLN A 93 16.95 19.17 2.25
N VAL A 94 15.94 18.48 1.71
CA VAL A 94 14.94 19.12 0.83
C VAL A 94 14.18 20.22 1.57
N GLN A 95 13.80 19.99 2.83
CA GLN A 95 13.09 20.99 3.63
C GLN A 95 13.96 22.22 3.95
N SER A 96 15.25 22.01 4.18
CA SER A 96 16.24 23.08 4.37
C SER A 96 16.52 23.86 3.08
N ASP A 97 16.59 23.18 1.93
CA ASP A 97 16.81 23.80 0.62
C ASP A 97 15.60 24.61 0.14
N VAL A 98 14.38 24.16 0.44
CA VAL A 98 13.14 24.92 0.18
C VAL A 98 13.10 26.18 1.04
N HIS A 99 13.42 26.06 2.34
CA HIS A 99 13.50 27.21 3.24
C HIS A 99 14.56 28.22 2.75
N ARG A 100 15.74 27.73 2.35
CA ARG A 100 16.82 28.55 1.80
C ARG A 100 16.41 29.25 0.51
N LYS A 101 15.76 28.54 -0.43
CA LYS A 101 15.29 29.11 -1.71
C LYS A 101 14.17 30.15 -1.53
N GLY A 102 13.31 29.98 -0.53
CA GLY A 102 12.28 30.98 -0.17
C GLY A 102 12.87 32.31 0.33
N LEU A 103 14.04 32.28 0.97
CA LEU A 103 14.73 33.47 1.48
C LEU A 103 15.47 34.25 0.38
N ILE A 104 16.00 33.58 -0.64
CA ILE A 104 16.69 34.21 -1.80
C ILE A 104 15.70 34.74 -2.86
N GLY A 105 14.43 34.36 -2.81
CA GLY A 105 13.38 34.89 -3.70
C GLY A 105 12.68 36.16 -3.20
N GLN A 106 13.12 36.73 -2.06
CA GLN A 106 12.52 37.92 -1.43
C GLN A 106 13.45 39.14 -1.39
N THR A 107 14.59 39.11 -2.09
CA THR A 107 15.51 40.24 -2.29
C THR A 107 15.48 40.70 -3.73
#